data_AF-A0A2V8DJD2-F1
#
_entry.id   AF-A0A2V8DJD2-F1
#
_cell.length_a   1.000
_cell.length_b   1.000
_cell.length_c   1.000
_cell.angle_alpha   90.00
_cell.angle_beta   90.00
_cell.angle_gamma   90.00
#
_symmetry.space_group_name_H-M   'P 1'
#
loop_
_entity.id
_entity.type
_entity.pdbx_description
1 polymer ?
#
loop_
_entity_poly.entity_id
_entity_poly.type
_entity_poly.pdbx_seq_one_letter_code
_entity_poly.pdbx_strand_id
1 'polypeptide(L)' 'MSAVRSALLAVKGVSRAKVALEGHEAIVTYDARETTVQALIDAVNQAQGPAEYHAAVKQPSSR' A
#
# COMPACT_ATOMS: atom_id res chain seq x y z
N MET A 1 -4.36 -13.37 5.19
CA MET A 1 -4.48 -11.90 5.12
C MET A 1 -3.12 -11.33 5.49
N SER A 2 -2.49 -10.51 4.64
CA SER A 2 -1.12 -10.00 4.91
C SER A 2 -1.16 -8.73 5.77
N ALA A 3 -0.12 -8.52 6.59
CA ALA A 3 0.05 -7.31 7.41
C ALA A 3 -0.02 -6.03 6.55
N VAL A 4 0.64 -6.05 5.39
CA VAL A 4 0.60 -4.98 4.38
C VAL A 4 -0.83 -4.67 3.92
N ARG A 5 -1.64 -5.69 3.61
CA ARG A 5 -3.03 -5.46 3.19
C ARG A 5 -3.87 -4.85 4.30
N SER A 6 -3.69 -5.30 5.54
CA SER A 6 -4.39 -4.75 6.69
C SER A 6 -4.01 -3.29 6.95
N ALA A 7 -2.71 -2.95 6.89
CA ALA A 7 -2.23 -1.59 7.07
C ALA A 7 -2.78 -0.64 6.00
N LEU A 8 -2.78 -1.05 4.73
CA LEU A 8 -3.34 -0.26 3.64
C LEU A 8 -4.85 -0.02 3.80
N LEU A 9 -5.62 -1.03 4.23
CA LEU A 9 -7.07 -0.88 4.46
C LEU A 9 -7.39 -0.04 5.70
N ALA A 10 -6.45 0.12 6.64
CA ALA A 10 -6.63 0.99 7.80
C ALA A 10 -6.44 2.48 7.47
N VAL A 11 -5.82 2.80 6.32
CA VAL A 11 -5.66 4.19 5.87
C VAL A 11 -7.02 4.76 5.45
N LYS A 12 -7.38 5.91 6.03
CA LYS A 12 -8.61 6.62 5.68
C LYS A 12 -8.66 6.91 4.17
N GLY A 13 -9.82 6.72 3.55
CA GLY A 13 -9.99 6.93 2.11
C GLY A 13 -9.58 5.74 1.22
N VAL A 14 -8.99 4.68 1.78
CA VAL A 14 -8.74 3.44 1.03
C VAL A 14 -10.00 2.59 0.97
N SER A 15 -10.45 2.29 -0.24
CA SER A 15 -11.61 1.43 -0.47
C SER A 15 -11.22 -0.01 -0.83
N ARG A 16 -10.02 -0.20 -1.39
CA ARG A 16 -9.55 -1.52 -1.82
C ARG A 16 -8.03 -1.63 -1.76
N ALA A 17 -7.55 -2.77 -1.29
CA ALA A 17 -6.15 -3.16 -1.38
C ALA A 17 -6.03 -4.63 -1.82
N LYS A 18 -5.32 -4.85 -2.93
CA LYS A 18 -4.88 -6.17 -3.40
C LYS A 18 -3.37 -6.24 -3.25
N VAL A 19 -2.87 -7.24 -2.55
CA VAL A 19 -1.44 -7.41 -2.28
C VAL A 19 -1.02 -8.80 -2.76
N ALA A 20 0.01 -8.83 -3.59
CA ALA A 20 0.66 -10.04 -4.09
C ALA A 20 2.09 -10.07 -3.54
N LEU A 21 2.29 -10.78 -2.42
CA LEU A 21 3.60 -10.85 -1.76
C LEU A 21 4.65 -11.55 -2.62
N GLU A 22 4.29 -12.60 -3.35
CA GLU A 22 5.21 -13.30 -4.26
C GLU A 22 5.75 -12.37 -5.36
N GLY A 23 4.90 -11.48 -5.88
CA GLY A 23 5.27 -10.49 -6.89
C GLY A 23 5.81 -9.18 -6.31
N HIS A 24 5.87 -9.03 -4.98
CA HIS A 24 6.22 -7.77 -4.30
C HIS A 24 5.40 -6.57 -4.78
N GLU A 25 4.12 -6.80 -5.12
CA GLU A 25 3.24 -5.80 -5.71
C GLU A 25 1.98 -5.57 -4.88
N ALA A 26 1.54 -4.32 -4.84
CA ALA A 26 0.27 -3.93 -4.24
C ALA A 26 -0.48 -2.96 -5.16
N ILE A 27 -1.77 -3.24 -5.35
CA ILE A 27 -2.70 -2.37 -6.08
C ILE A 27 -3.71 -1.84 -5.06
N VAL A 28 -3.76 -0.51 -4.94
CA VAL A 28 -4.59 0.20 -3.96
C VAL A 28 -5.53 1.14 -4.69
N THR A 29 -6.81 1.12 -4.31
CA THR A 29 -7.82 2.09 -4.74
C THR A 29 -8.15 2.98 -3.56
N TYR A 30 -7.94 4.28 -3.72
CA TYR A 30 -8.11 5.28 -2.66
C TYR A 30 -8.70 6.58 -3.21
N ASP A 31 -9.37 7.37 -2.36
CA ASP A 31 -9.80 8.73 -2.68
C ASP A 31 -8.64 9.71 -2.42
N ALA A 32 -8.17 10.37 -3.48
CA ALA A 32 -7.06 11.33 -3.42
C ALA A 32 -7.38 12.61 -2.63
N ARG A 33 -8.66 12.83 -2.26
CA ARG A 33 -9.07 13.92 -1.36
C ARG A 33 -8.93 13.56 0.12
N GLU A 34 -8.89 12.27 0.44
CA GLU A 34 -8.80 11.80 1.82
C GLU A 34 -7.44 11.21 2.18
N THR A 35 -6.64 10.80 1.19
CA THR A 35 -5.30 10.26 1.41
C THR A 35 -4.36 10.53 0.24
N THR A 36 -3.06 10.34 0.47
CA THR A 36 -2.00 10.58 -0.49
C THR A 36 -1.19 9.32 -0.73
N VAL A 37 -0.49 9.26 -1.86
CA VAL A 37 0.41 8.14 -2.17
C VAL A 37 1.47 7.95 -1.08
N GLN A 38 1.99 9.05 -0.54
CA GLN A 38 2.98 8.99 0.54
C GLN A 38 2.39 8.34 1.81
N ALA A 39 1.16 8.69 2.19
CA ALA A 39 0.50 8.08 3.33
C ALA A 39 0.31 6.56 3.16
N LEU A 40 0.07 6.10 1.93
CA LEU A 40 -0.01 4.66 1.64
C LEU A 40 1.35 3.98 1.78
N ILE A 41 2.42 4.62 1.31
CA ILE A 41 3.79 4.11 1.46
C ILE A 41 4.15 4.01 2.95
N ASP A 42 3.87 5.08 3.70
CA ASP A 42 4.17 5.13 5.14
C ASP A 42 3.40 4.04 5.90
N ALA A 43 2.14 3.79 5.54
CA ALA A 43 1.35 2.71 6.12
C ALA A 43 1.96 1.32 5.87
N VAL A 44 2.53 1.09 4.68
CA VAL A 44 3.26 -0.17 4.40
C VAL A 44 4.55 -0.23 5.21
N ASN A 45 5.31 0.85 5.28
CA ASN A 45 6.59 0.89 6.00
C ASN A 45 6.39 0.71 7.53
N GLN A 46 5.25 1.14 8.06
CA GLN A 46 4.87 0.97 9.46
C GLN A 46 4.13 -0.34 9.75
N ALA A 47 3.84 -1.15 8.72
CA ALA A 47 3.14 -2.40 8.89
C ALA A 47 3.99 -3.37 9.71
N GLN A 48 3.49 -3.79 10.87
CA GLN A 48 4.16 -4.79 11.69
C GLN A 48 3.89 -6.19 11.12
N GLY A 49 4.95 -6.83 10.65
CA GLY A 49 4.92 -8.22 10.19
C GLY A 49 6.19 -8.99 10.56
N PRO A 50 6.34 -10.22 10.05
CA PRO A 50 7.50 -11.06 10.34
C PRO A 50 8.82 -10.50 9.80
N ALA A 51 8.78 -9.48 8.93
CA ALA A 51 9.93 -8.75 8.41
C ALA A 51 9.55 -7.28 8.20
N GLU A 52 10.55 -6.43 7.99
CA GLU A 52 10.36 -5.05 7.56
C GLU A 52 9.81 -5.00 6.13
N TYR A 53 8.86 -4.10 5.89
CA TYR A 53 8.27 -3.87 4.57
C TYR A 53 8.70 -2.50 4.05
N HIS A 54 8.95 -2.45 2.73
CA HIS A 54 9.21 -1.19 2.04
C HIS A 54 8.34 -1.11 0.80
N ALA A 55 7.68 0.03 0.59
CA ALA A 55 6.90 0.32 -0.60
C ALA A 55 7.50 1.51 -1.37
N ALA A 56 7.42 1.41 -2.69
CA ALA A 56 7.68 2.52 -3.59
C ALA A 56 6.63 2.49 -4.71
N VAL A 57 6.30 3.67 -5.25
CA VAL A 57 5.42 3.75 -6.42
C VAL A 57 6.15 3.15 -7.59
N LYS A 58 5.57 2.11 -8.20
CA LYS A 58 6.00 1.66 -9.53
C LYS A 58 5.76 2.84 -10.47
N GLN A 59 6.83 3.50 -10.93
CA GLN A 59 6.73 4.68 -11.80
C GLN A 59 5.66 4.43 -12.87
N PRO A 60 4.79 5.42 -13.20
CA PRO A 60 3.95 5.26 -14.37
C PRO A 60 4.89 5.03 -15.54
N SER A 61 4.82 3.86 -16.16
CA SER A 61 5.57 3.54 -17.36
C SER A 61 5.28 4.65 -18.36
N SER A 62 6.24 5.56 -18.51
CA SER A 62 6.18 6.64 -19.48
C SER A 62 6.43 6.01 -20.84
N ARG A 63 5.35 5.89 -21.61
CA ARG A 63 5.26 5.59 -23.05
C ARG A 63 5.62 4.18 -23.52
#